data_AF-A0A2C6MIL7-F1
#
_entry.id   AF-A0A2C6MIL7-F1
#
_cell.length_a   1.000
_cell.length_b   1.000
_cell.length_c   1.000
_cell.angle_alpha   90.00
_cell.angle_beta   90.00
_cell.angle_gamma   90.00
#
_symmetry.space_group_name_H-M   'P 1'
#
loop_
_entity.id
_entity.type
_entity.pdbx_description
1 polymer ?
#
loop_
_entity_poly.entity_id
_entity_poly.type
_entity_poly.pdbx_seq_one_letter_code
_entity_poly.pdbx_strand_id
1 'polypeptide(L)'
;MYLNKKLPYSDAGAYIICEVDGTSETQVQDDYETIGKLCQENGALEVFVADNKLTQERIWKARKSYAKAIRMLSPVYCMEDIVFPVSNIPKCLEAIERISQK
;
A
#
# COMPACT_ATOMS: atom_id res chain seq x y z
N MET A 1 14.03 7.81 -9.38
CA MET A 1 12.80 7.02 -9.09
C MET A 1 11.64 7.72 -9.79
N TYR A 2 10.77 7.02 -10.52
CA TYR A 2 9.78 7.56 -11.50
C TYR A 2 8.97 8.82 -11.09
N LEU A 3 8.69 9.01 -9.79
CA LEU A 3 7.97 10.20 -9.27
C LEU A 3 8.86 11.34 -8.79
N ASN A 4 10.18 11.18 -8.87
CA ASN A 4 11.23 12.04 -8.29
C ASN A 4 10.97 12.43 -6.82
N LYS A 5 10.33 11.53 -6.06
CA LYS A 5 9.99 11.69 -4.65
C LYS A 5 10.30 10.39 -3.91
N LYS A 6 10.87 10.50 -2.71
CA LYS A 6 11.03 9.38 -1.78
C LYS A 6 9.76 9.24 -0.97
N LEU A 7 9.22 8.02 -0.86
CA LEU A 7 8.11 7.75 0.04
C LEU A 7 8.62 7.79 1.50
N PRO A 8 7.83 8.31 2.45
CA PRO A 8 8.15 8.20 3.88
C PRO A 8 8.30 6.72 4.27
N TYR A 9 9.22 6.40 5.19
CA TYR A 9 9.48 5.02 5.64
C TYR A 9 9.77 4.06 4.47
N SER A 10 10.67 4.44 3.55
CA SER A 10 10.99 3.67 2.33
C SER A 10 11.59 2.27 2.59
N ASP A 11 11.98 2.02 3.83
CA ASP A 11 12.47 0.78 4.40
C ASP A 11 11.36 -0.09 5.01
N ALA A 12 10.11 0.39 5.03
CA ALA A 12 8.95 -0.39 5.46
C ALA A 12 8.74 -1.61 4.55
N GLY A 13 8.39 -2.75 5.14
CA GLY A 13 8.13 -3.99 4.39
C GLY A 13 6.89 -3.93 3.49
N ALA A 14 5.92 -3.07 3.83
CA ALA A 14 4.72 -2.88 3.03
C ALA A 14 4.08 -1.50 3.29
N TYR A 15 3.30 -1.03 2.31
CA TYR A 15 2.36 0.07 2.46
C TYR A 15 0.94 -0.46 2.26
N ILE A 16 0.02 -0.06 3.14
CA ILE A 16 -1.40 -0.40 3.03
C ILE A 16 -2.18 0.88 2.72
N ILE A 17 -3.08 0.81 1.75
CA ILE A 17 -4.01 1.90 1.42
C ILE A 17 -5.41 1.37 1.72
N CYS A 18 -6.11 2.05 2.62
CA CYS A 18 -7.52 1.79 2.94
C CYS A 18 -8.36 2.93 2.37
N GLU A 19 -9.43 2.58 1.66
CA GLU A 19 -10.44 3.53 1.20
C GLU A 19 -11.74 3.21 1.91
N VAL A 20 -12.39 4.26 2.41
CA VAL A 20 -13.63 4.18 3.17
C VAL A 20 -14.66 5.04 2.45
N ASP A 21 -15.83 4.47 2.22
CA ASP A 21 -16.98 5.15 1.64
C ASP A 21 -18.18 4.99 2.58
N GLY A 22 -18.99 6.03 2.73
CA GLY A 22 -20.04 6.08 3.73
C GLY A 22 -21.14 7.08 3.38
N THR A 23 -22.27 6.96 4.06
CA THR A 23 -23.48 7.75 3.77
C THR A 23 -23.48 9.14 4.41
N SER A 24 -22.56 9.38 5.35
CA SER A 24 -22.35 10.66 6.02
C SER A 24 -20.88 10.88 6.32
N GLU A 25 -20.45 12.14 6.43
CA GLU A 25 -19.07 12.49 6.78
C GLU A 25 -18.67 11.96 8.16
N THR A 26 -19.58 12.01 9.13
CA THR A 26 -19.35 11.47 10.48
C THR A 26 -19.06 9.96 10.45
N GLN A 27 -19.82 9.20 9.67
CA GLN A 27 -19.59 7.76 9.54
C GLN A 27 -18.19 7.47 8.97
N VAL A 28 -17.83 8.15 7.88
CA VAL A 28 -16.51 7.98 7.25
C VAL A 28 -15.40 8.34 8.23
N GLN A 29 -15.60 9.40 9.03
CA GLN A 29 -14.66 9.81 10.06
C GLN A 29 -14.46 8.73 11.13
N ASP A 30 -15.54 8.24 11.72
CA ASP A 30 -15.47 7.20 12.76
C ASP A 30 -14.80 5.92 12.23
N ASP A 31 -15.09 5.55 10.98
CA ASP A 31 -14.53 4.37 10.33
C ASP A 31 -13.02 4.52 10.09
N TYR A 32 -12.55 5.63 9.48
CA TYR A 32 -11.11 5.79 9.25
C TYR A 32 -10.32 5.97 10.55
N GLU A 33 -10.92 6.58 11.58
CA GLU A 33 -10.29 6.70 12.90
C GLU A 33 -10.11 5.32 13.56
N THR A 34 -11.14 4.48 13.46
CA THR A 34 -11.10 3.10 13.98
C THR A 34 -10.04 2.27 13.24
N ILE A 35 -10.02 2.33 11.92
CA ILE A 35 -9.01 1.65 11.10
C ILE A 35 -7.61 2.15 11.46
N GLY A 36 -7.42 3.45 11.60
CA GLY A 36 -6.14 4.05 11.96
C GLY A 36 -5.62 3.58 13.31
N LYS A 37 -6.49 3.52 14.34
CA LYS A 37 -6.14 2.99 15.66
C LYS A 37 -5.73 1.53 15.59
N LEU A 38 -6.51 0.69 14.90
CA LEU A 38 -6.18 -0.72 14.72
C LEU A 38 -4.83 -0.91 14.03
N CYS A 39 -4.52 -0.10 13.00
CA CYS A 39 -3.22 -0.15 12.34
C CYS A 39 -2.07 0.17 13.31
N GLN A 40 -2.20 1.24 14.12
CA GLN A 40 -1.18 1.61 15.11
C GLN A 40 -1.00 0.52 16.18
N GLU A 41 -2.08 -0.03 16.71
CA GLU A 41 -2.07 -1.10 17.71
C GLU A 41 -1.39 -2.39 17.19
N ASN A 42 -1.47 -2.63 15.88
CA ASN A 42 -0.84 -3.78 15.21
C ASN A 42 0.55 -3.46 14.64
N GLY A 43 1.18 -2.35 15.05
CA GLY A 43 2.58 -2.05 14.75
C GLY A 43 2.82 -1.29 13.45
N ALA A 44 1.81 -0.57 12.93
CA ALA A 44 2.05 0.37 11.83
C ALA A 44 3.06 1.44 12.25
N LEU A 45 4.07 1.66 11.41
CA LEU A 45 5.08 2.70 11.64
C LEU A 45 4.49 4.11 11.63
N GLU A 46 3.48 4.33 10.78
CA GLU A 46 2.80 5.61 10.61
C GLU A 46 1.42 5.39 10.00
N VAL A 47 0.45 6.24 10.35
CA VAL A 47 -0.88 6.27 9.74
C VAL A 47 -1.17 7.66 9.19
N PHE A 48 -1.46 7.74 7.89
CA PHE A 48 -1.78 9.01 7.22
C PHE A 48 -3.24 9.01 6.74
N VAL A 49 -4.00 10.03 7.13
CA VAL A 49 -5.38 10.25 6.69
C VAL A 49 -5.39 11.25 5.54
N ALA A 50 -6.05 10.88 4.44
CA ALA A 50 -6.24 11.74 3.28
C ALA A 50 -7.64 12.39 3.30
N ASP A 51 -7.75 13.49 4.04
CA ASP A 51 -9.00 14.23 4.31
C ASP A 51 -9.50 15.10 3.13
N ASN A 52 -8.71 15.22 2.07
CA ASN A 52 -9.06 16.03 0.90
C ASN A 52 -8.66 15.37 -0.41
N LYS A 53 -9.35 15.73 -1.50
CA LYS A 53 -9.13 15.18 -2.85
C LYS A 53 -7.67 15.24 -3.30
N LEU A 54 -6.97 16.33 -3.02
CA LEU A 54 -5.56 16.49 -3.44
C LEU A 54 -4.66 15.46 -2.74
N THR A 55 -4.87 15.22 -1.44
CA THR A 55 -4.10 14.20 -0.70
C THR A 55 -4.44 12.78 -1.13
N GLN A 56 -5.73 12.49 -1.39
CA GLN A 56 -6.18 11.20 -1.91
C GLN A 56 -5.57 10.90 -3.29
N GLU A 57 -5.62 11.87 -4.21
CA GLU A 57 -5.02 11.76 -5.53
C GLU A 57 -3.51 11.52 -5.47
N ARG A 58 -2.81 12.15 -4.51
CA ARG A 58 -1.36 11.94 -4.32
C ARG A 58 -1.05 10.50 -3.93
N ILE A 59 -1.81 9.90 -3.00
CA ILE A 59 -1.64 8.49 -2.59
C ILE A 59 -1.92 7.57 -3.78
N TRP A 60 -3.05 7.76 -4.46
CA TRP A 60 -3.43 6.94 -5.61
C TRP A 60 -2.47 7.07 -6.78
N LYS A 61 -1.93 8.28 -7.02
CA LYS A 61 -0.90 8.51 -8.04
C LYS A 61 0.36 7.70 -7.75
N ALA A 62 0.77 7.58 -6.48
CA ALA A 62 1.90 6.74 -6.10
C ALA A 62 1.63 5.26 -6.44
N ARG A 63 0.49 4.71 -6.01
CA ARG A 63 0.10 3.31 -6.26
C ARG A 63 -0.04 2.99 -7.75
N LYS A 64 -0.63 3.88 -8.55
CA LYS A 64 -0.83 3.72 -10.00
C LYS A 64 0.50 3.80 -10.78
N SER A 65 1.49 4.48 -10.22
CA SER A 65 2.80 4.66 -10.85
C SER A 65 3.74 3.45 -10.70
N TYR A 66 3.39 2.49 -9.83
CA TYR A 66 4.25 1.36 -9.49
C TYR A 66 4.71 0.53 -10.70
N ALA A 67 3.78 0.13 -11.58
CA ALA A 67 4.11 -0.70 -12.74
C ALA A 67 5.09 -0.01 -13.71
N LYS A 68 4.94 1.30 -13.92
CA LYS A 68 5.86 2.09 -14.74
C LYS A 68 7.23 2.23 -14.07
N ALA A 69 7.26 2.39 -12.75
CA ALA A 69 8.49 2.46 -11.98
C ALA A 69 9.29 1.15 -12.04
N ILE A 70 8.64 -0.01 -11.92
CA ILE A 70 9.28 -1.32 -12.01
C ILE A 70 9.85 -1.58 -13.41
N ARG A 71 9.10 -1.27 -14.47
CA ARG A 71 9.61 -1.40 -15.86
C ARG A 71 10.84 -0.53 -16.15
N MET A 72 10.97 0.62 -15.50
CA MET A 72 12.19 1.43 -15.59
C MET A 72 13.37 0.83 -14.83
N LEU A 73 13.11 0.06 -13.78
CA LEU A 73 14.13 -0.57 -12.95
C LEU A 73 14.72 -1.82 -13.62
N SER A 74 13.86 -2.65 -14.21
CA SER A 74 14.27 -3.88 -14.89
C SER A 74 13.47 -4.07 -16.18
N PRO A 75 14.13 -4.34 -17.33
CA PRO A 75 13.44 -4.72 -18.56
C PRO A 75 12.85 -6.14 -18.47
N VAL A 76 13.37 -6.97 -17.56
CA VAL A 76 12.86 -8.30 -17.25
C VAL A 76 11.89 -8.15 -16.08
N TYR A 77 10.61 -8.03 -16.40
CA TYR A 77 9.51 -7.91 -15.44
C TYR A 77 8.33 -8.73 -15.93
N CYS A 78 7.78 -9.57 -15.05
CA CYS A 78 6.50 -10.25 -15.28
C CYS A 78 5.45 -9.72 -14.31
N MET A 79 4.28 -9.37 -14.82
CA MET A 79 3.11 -9.00 -14.00
C MET A 79 2.23 -10.24 -13.92
N GLU A 80 2.19 -10.86 -12.74
CA GLU A 80 1.31 -11.99 -12.48
C GLU A 80 0.10 -11.53 -11.69
N ASP A 81 -1.09 -12.00 -12.07
CA ASP A 81 -2.33 -11.81 -11.34
C ASP A 81 -2.71 -13.13 -10.67
N ILE A 82 -2.65 -13.15 -9.34
CA ILE A 82 -2.68 -14.36 -8.53
C ILE A 82 -3.69 -14.19 -7.39
N VAL A 83 -4.52 -15.22 -7.19
CA VAL A 83 -5.60 -15.21 -6.20
C VAL A 83 -5.21 -16.10 -5.03
N PHE A 84 -5.28 -15.55 -3.81
CA PHE A 84 -5.06 -16.29 -2.57
C PHE A 84 -6.01 -15.83 -1.47
N PRO A 85 -6.25 -16.66 -0.43
CA PRO A 85 -6.78 -16.17 0.83
C PRO A 85 -5.87 -15.06 1.40
N VAL A 86 -6.46 -13.95 1.85
CA VAL A 86 -5.72 -12.78 2.38
C VAL A 86 -4.75 -13.18 3.51
N SER A 87 -5.16 -14.11 4.36
CA SER A 87 -4.34 -14.65 5.45
C SER A 87 -3.07 -15.38 5.00
N ASN A 88 -2.99 -15.78 3.73
CA ASN A 88 -1.84 -16.48 3.16
C ASN A 88 -0.87 -15.55 2.41
N ILE A 89 -1.19 -14.27 2.25
CA ILE A 89 -0.31 -13.30 1.57
C ILE A 89 1.10 -13.28 2.19
N PRO A 90 1.28 -13.20 3.53
CA PRO A 90 2.62 -13.19 4.14
C PRO A 90 3.44 -14.43 3.78
N LYS A 91 2.84 -15.62 3.91
CA LYS A 91 3.50 -16.90 3.57
C LYS A 91 3.89 -16.98 2.10
N CYS A 92 3.08 -16.42 1.21
CA CYS A 92 3.38 -16.36 -0.22
C CYS A 92 4.61 -15.49 -0.50
N LEU A 93 4.67 -14.29 0.09
CA LEU A 93 5.81 -13.38 -0.05
C LEU A 93 7.11 -14.01 0.47
N GLU A 94 7.07 -14.67 1.64
CA GLU A 94 8.21 -15.42 2.18
C GLU A 94 8.69 -16.54 1.24
N ALA A 95 7.76 -17.24 0.57
CA ALA A 95 8.11 -18.29 -0.38
C ALA A 95 8.75 -17.73 -1.65
N ILE A 96 8.23 -16.60 -2.17
CA ILE A 96 8.80 -15.92 -3.35
C ILE A 96 10.22 -15.45 -3.05
N GLU A 97 10.44 -14.81 -1.90
CA GLU A 97 11.76 -14.32 -1.49
C GLU A 97 12.78 -15.47 -1.32
N ARG A 98 12.35 -16.60 -0.74
CA ARG A 98 13.21 -17.78 -0.63
C ARG A 98 13.58 -18.38 -2.00
N ILE A 99 12.71 -18.28 -3.00
CA ILE A 99 12.98 -18.78 -4.35
C ILE A 99 13.88 -17.80 -5.12
N SER A 100 13.74 -16.49 -4.90
CA SER A 100 14.56 -15.47 -5.59
C SER A 100 16.05 -15.51 -5.21
N GLN A 101 16.38 -16.08 -4.05
CA GLN A 101 17.75 -16.25 -3.55
C GLN A 101 18.47 -17.48 -4.12
N LYS A 102 17.81 -18.30 -4.93
CA LYS A 102 18.40 -19.47 -5.61
C LYS A 102 18.85 -19.12 -7.02
#